data_AF-A0A2A3LW08-F1
#
_entry.id   AF-A0A2A3LW08-F1
#
_cell.length_a   1.000
_cell.length_b   1.000
_cell.length_c   1.000
_cell.angle_alpha   90.00
_cell.angle_beta   90.00
_cell.angle_gamma   90.00
#
_symmetry.space_group_name_H-M   'P 1'
#
loop_
_entity.id
_entity.type
_entity.pdbx_description
1 polymer ?
#
loop_
_entity_poly.entity_id
_entity_poly.type
_entity_poly.pdbx_seq_one_letter_code
_entity_poly.pdbx_strand_id
1 'polypeptide(L)'
;MQEEIPNTYGTCNACERSGLPILLLREAYAPRPDTGRPYRLADDSEIVFHPMHTDQLRLLRQGYVYVLLDQEIWQAYEVAAEGTLQRFPVSQMPLGPPRSLPKVCATEGHDVIASFINIDTLLYRKAWIAFANDPWPRAVLDRYRQGIANSDPGTLARFVEVDLNTARNDPASLGIAMTDSFRFGLEQVLEFSTFSSARFTSAHGFYSRLGRWHETRTHVRNVIEQEQLPNGLLALTLPDPVGMVMELNAQRTGWVQALQEWRAQPQRHFEYFTSQALLGIRELHAAMAAVQGAEDAQREARQIEQWNDSPIAAKAYLPPVDIDAQAERNTARKQQDARERLEERYDESARAAFQADYDRELKNWQSMIDQVGDLYARHYAKRAFQQIGYYDYDATSPVSVEYFIQMMAACLAGGPTETLP
;
A
#
# COMPACT_ATOMS: atom_id res chain seq x y z
N MET A 1 24.33 -29.84 -0.79
CA MET A 1 22.98 -29.66 -1.37
C MET A 1 23.07 -29.81 -2.88
N GLN A 2 22.09 -30.51 -3.46
CA GLN A 2 21.96 -30.74 -4.91
C GLN A 2 21.16 -29.61 -5.55
N GLU A 3 21.46 -29.32 -6.81
CA GLU A 3 20.79 -28.30 -7.61
C GLU A 3 20.67 -28.79 -9.04
N GLU A 4 19.64 -28.32 -9.75
CA GLU A 4 19.53 -28.54 -11.17
C GLU A 4 20.23 -27.40 -11.92
N ILE A 5 21.31 -27.74 -12.63
CA ILE A 5 22.03 -26.78 -13.46
C ILE A 5 21.12 -26.40 -14.64
N PRO A 6 20.76 -25.11 -14.81
CA PRO A 6 19.91 -24.68 -15.91
C PRO A 6 20.55 -25.01 -17.25
N ASN A 7 19.74 -25.54 -18.17
CA ASN A 7 20.06 -25.68 -19.60
C ASN A 7 21.44 -26.28 -19.90
N THR A 8 21.73 -27.47 -19.38
CA THR A 8 22.96 -28.21 -19.72
C THR A 8 23.11 -28.51 -21.22
N TYR A 9 22.00 -28.47 -21.99
CA TYR A 9 21.95 -28.75 -23.43
C TYR A 9 21.36 -27.60 -24.27
N GLY A 10 20.88 -26.53 -23.63
CA GLY A 10 20.26 -25.37 -24.26
C GLY A 10 21.10 -24.11 -24.08
N THR A 11 20.81 -23.06 -24.84
CA THR A 11 21.54 -21.79 -24.79
C THR A 11 20.84 -20.72 -23.94
N CYS A 12 19.52 -20.81 -23.68
CA CYS A 12 18.76 -19.70 -23.07
C CYS A 12 17.97 -20.06 -21.81
N ASN A 13 18.45 -19.62 -20.63
CA ASN A 13 17.86 -19.90 -19.30
C ASN A 13 16.44 -19.35 -19.06
N ALA A 14 15.87 -18.63 -20.02
CA ALA A 14 14.53 -18.05 -19.92
C ALA A 14 13.49 -18.79 -20.79
N CYS A 15 13.79 -19.08 -22.06
CA CYS A 15 12.78 -19.62 -22.99
C CYS A 15 13.01 -21.08 -23.41
N GLU A 16 14.22 -21.62 -23.26
CA GLU A 16 14.54 -23.00 -23.67
C GLU A 16 14.44 -23.96 -22.49
N ARG A 17 13.26 -24.02 -21.86
CA ARG A 17 13.00 -24.86 -20.68
C ARG A 17 11.97 -25.94 -21.03
N SER A 18 12.18 -27.14 -20.51
CA SER A 18 11.34 -28.32 -20.76
C SER A 18 10.65 -28.82 -19.50
N GLY A 19 9.59 -29.61 -19.67
CA GLY A 19 8.75 -30.11 -18.57
C GLY A 19 7.45 -29.30 -18.41
N LEU A 20 6.63 -29.71 -17.46
CA LEU A 20 5.32 -29.13 -17.18
C LEU A 20 5.46 -27.63 -16.84
N PRO A 21 4.91 -26.72 -17.67
CA PRO A 21 4.95 -25.30 -17.35
C PRO A 21 3.86 -24.93 -16.33
N ILE A 22 4.24 -24.10 -15.37
CA ILE A 22 3.34 -23.56 -14.33
C ILE A 22 3.50 -22.04 -14.32
N LEU A 23 2.38 -21.31 -14.51
CA LEU A 23 2.36 -19.86 -14.37
C LEU A 23 2.29 -19.51 -12.89
N LEU A 24 3.15 -18.61 -12.41
CA LEU A 24 3.13 -18.18 -11.02
C LEU A 24 2.44 -16.82 -10.89
N LEU A 25 1.50 -16.75 -9.95
CA LEU A 25 0.73 -15.56 -9.61
C LEU A 25 0.98 -15.18 -8.15
N ARG A 26 0.53 -14.00 -7.76
CA ARG A 26 0.48 -13.56 -6.37
C ARG A 26 -0.82 -12.81 -6.08
N GLU A 27 -1.20 -12.81 -4.81
CA GLU A 27 -2.19 -11.86 -4.28
C GLU A 27 -1.51 -10.52 -4.03
N ALA A 28 -2.16 -9.42 -4.40
CA ALA A 28 -1.70 -8.07 -4.19
C ALA A 28 -2.87 -7.16 -3.80
N TYR A 29 -2.58 -6.05 -3.09
CA TYR A 29 -3.56 -5.00 -2.87
C TYR A 29 -3.74 -4.21 -4.18
N ALA A 30 -4.77 -4.56 -4.94
CA ALA A 30 -4.94 -4.09 -6.32
C ALA A 30 -6.43 -4.01 -6.71
N PRO A 31 -6.79 -3.23 -7.75
CA PRO A 31 -8.18 -3.08 -8.14
C PRO A 31 -8.61 -4.30 -8.94
N ARG A 32 -9.91 -4.60 -8.95
CA ARG A 32 -10.40 -5.72 -9.76
C ARG A 32 -10.36 -5.41 -11.26
N PRO A 33 -10.15 -6.42 -12.12
CA PRO A 33 -10.24 -6.31 -13.57
C PRO A 33 -11.52 -5.65 -14.11
N ASP A 34 -12.63 -5.85 -13.42
CA ASP A 34 -13.96 -5.34 -13.77
C ASP A 34 -14.27 -3.96 -13.16
N THR A 35 -13.35 -3.41 -12.35
CA THR A 35 -13.53 -2.09 -11.74
C THR A 35 -13.63 -1.05 -12.84
N GLY A 36 -14.85 -0.55 -13.06
CA GLY A 36 -15.19 0.33 -14.17
C GLY A 36 -14.66 1.75 -13.99
N ARG A 37 -15.59 2.69 -13.83
CA ARG A 37 -15.27 4.11 -13.55
C ARG A 37 -14.81 4.24 -12.09
N PRO A 38 -13.95 5.22 -11.78
CA PRO A 38 -13.60 5.49 -10.40
C PRO A 38 -14.84 5.95 -9.61
N TYR A 39 -14.79 5.75 -8.30
CA TYR A 39 -15.84 6.10 -7.35
C TYR A 39 -15.48 7.39 -6.64
N ARG A 40 -16.49 8.19 -6.31
CA ARG A 40 -16.35 9.33 -5.41
C ARG A 40 -16.71 8.88 -3.99
N LEU A 41 -15.94 9.29 -2.99
CA LEU A 41 -16.16 8.84 -1.60
C LEU A 41 -17.51 9.29 -1.03
N ALA A 42 -17.90 10.52 -1.31
CA ALA A 42 -19.20 11.11 -1.00
C ALA A 42 -19.59 12.10 -2.11
N ASP A 43 -20.87 12.42 -2.27
CA ASP A 43 -21.34 13.28 -3.38
C ASP A 43 -20.63 14.65 -3.44
N ASP A 44 -20.23 15.18 -2.28
CA ASP A 44 -19.56 16.46 -2.08
C ASP A 44 -18.05 16.35 -1.85
N SER A 45 -17.47 15.15 -1.94
CA SER A 45 -16.03 14.93 -1.75
C SER A 45 -15.25 15.06 -3.07
N GLU A 46 -14.04 15.61 -2.98
CA GLU A 46 -13.08 15.66 -4.08
C GLU A 46 -12.31 14.33 -4.23
N ILE A 47 -12.44 13.41 -3.28
CA ILE A 47 -11.75 12.12 -3.29
C ILE A 47 -12.38 11.19 -4.32
N VAL A 48 -11.55 10.78 -5.27
CA VAL A 48 -11.89 9.82 -6.32
C VAL A 48 -10.93 8.64 -6.25
N PHE A 49 -11.45 7.42 -6.19
CA PHE A 49 -10.65 6.21 -5.98
C PHE A 49 -11.21 4.99 -6.73
N HIS A 50 -10.38 3.96 -6.86
CA HIS A 50 -10.80 2.63 -7.29
C HIS A 50 -10.85 1.70 -6.07
N PRO A 51 -11.93 0.94 -5.85
CA PRO A 51 -11.96 -0.11 -4.84
C PRO A 51 -10.79 -1.08 -5.03
N MET A 52 -10.10 -1.35 -3.93
CA MET A 52 -8.87 -2.13 -3.89
C MET A 52 -9.09 -3.34 -2.99
N HIS A 53 -8.52 -4.48 -3.38
CA HIS A 53 -8.73 -5.75 -2.69
C HIS A 53 -7.40 -6.45 -2.42
N THR A 54 -7.29 -7.14 -1.29
CA THR A 54 -6.06 -7.84 -0.88
C THR A 54 -5.90 -9.23 -1.52
N ASP A 55 -6.93 -9.73 -2.20
CA ASP A 55 -6.96 -11.04 -2.88
C ASP A 55 -6.82 -10.91 -4.40
N GLN A 56 -6.53 -9.70 -4.90
CA GLN A 56 -6.46 -9.46 -6.34
C GLN A 56 -5.22 -10.12 -6.94
N LEU A 57 -5.45 -11.03 -7.90
CA LEU A 57 -4.40 -11.76 -8.56
C LEU A 57 -3.61 -10.88 -9.53
N ARG A 58 -2.29 -11.00 -9.45
CA ARG A 58 -1.32 -10.36 -10.33
C ARG A 58 -0.20 -11.32 -10.70
N LEU A 59 0.52 -11.02 -11.77
CA LEU A 59 1.82 -11.63 -12.02
C LEU A 59 2.79 -11.37 -10.85
N LEU A 60 3.77 -12.26 -10.71
CA LEU A 60 4.88 -12.03 -9.77
C LEU A 60 5.58 -10.71 -10.07
N ARG A 61 5.87 -9.96 -9.01
CA ARG A 61 6.72 -8.76 -9.08
C ARG A 61 8.20 -9.15 -9.17
N GLN A 62 9.07 -8.17 -9.33
CA GLN A 62 10.51 -8.39 -9.25
C GLN A 62 10.90 -9.06 -7.92
N GLY A 63 11.72 -10.11 -8.02
CA GLY A 63 12.14 -10.95 -6.89
C GLY A 63 12.71 -12.28 -7.37
N TYR A 64 12.57 -13.33 -6.54
CA TYR A 64 13.15 -14.64 -6.81
C TYR A 64 12.13 -15.75 -6.53
N VAL A 65 12.18 -16.84 -7.30
CA VAL A 65 11.41 -18.06 -7.04
C VAL A 65 12.38 -19.19 -6.73
N TYR A 66 12.09 -19.92 -5.65
CA TYR A 66 12.80 -21.13 -5.27
C TYR A 66 11.85 -22.32 -5.29
N VAL A 67 12.28 -23.39 -5.96
CA VAL A 67 11.55 -24.64 -6.08
C VAL A 67 12.42 -25.75 -5.51
N LEU A 68 11.97 -26.40 -4.44
CA LEU A 68 12.59 -27.62 -3.93
C LEU A 68 11.83 -28.82 -4.47
N LEU A 69 12.49 -29.66 -5.26
CA LEU A 69 11.93 -30.84 -5.90
C LEU A 69 12.24 -32.08 -5.06
N ASP A 70 11.20 -32.83 -4.73
CA ASP A 70 11.26 -34.05 -3.91
C ASP A 70 12.13 -33.92 -2.65
N GLN A 71 12.14 -32.72 -2.04
CA GLN A 71 12.95 -32.37 -0.85
C GLN A 71 14.47 -32.43 -1.06
N GLU A 72 14.94 -32.56 -2.30
CA GLU A 72 16.34 -32.84 -2.60
C GLU A 72 17.01 -31.81 -3.50
N ILE A 73 16.36 -31.44 -4.61
CA ILE A 73 17.00 -30.70 -5.69
C ILE A 73 16.39 -29.29 -5.76
N TRP A 74 17.26 -28.27 -5.75
CA TRP A 74 16.82 -26.90 -5.95
C TRP A 74 16.80 -26.51 -7.42
N GLN A 75 15.73 -25.82 -7.82
CA GLN A 75 15.71 -24.89 -8.95
C GLN A 75 15.48 -23.46 -8.44
N ALA A 76 16.06 -22.48 -9.11
CA ALA A 76 15.84 -21.07 -8.79
C ALA A 76 15.68 -20.22 -10.04
N TYR A 77 14.88 -19.15 -9.89
CA TYR A 77 14.53 -18.23 -10.96
C TYR A 77 14.61 -16.78 -10.47
N GLU A 78 15.26 -15.91 -11.24
CA GLU A 78 15.11 -14.47 -11.12
C GLU A 78 13.80 -14.06 -11.80
N VAL A 79 13.02 -13.21 -11.16
CA VAL A 79 11.78 -12.67 -11.71
C VAL A 79 12.00 -11.20 -12.04
N ALA A 80 11.93 -10.84 -13.32
CA ALA A 80 12.00 -9.44 -13.76
C ALA A 80 10.72 -8.68 -13.38
N ALA A 81 10.75 -7.34 -13.46
CA ALA A 81 9.60 -6.51 -13.08
C ALA A 81 8.33 -6.82 -13.90
N GLU A 82 8.49 -7.19 -15.17
CA GLU A 82 7.40 -7.60 -16.06
C GLU A 82 6.89 -9.06 -15.85
N GLY A 83 7.44 -9.78 -14.87
CA GLY A 83 7.06 -11.15 -14.53
C GLY A 83 7.67 -12.23 -15.43
N THR A 84 8.73 -11.92 -16.17
CA THR A 84 9.52 -12.92 -16.90
C THR A 84 10.53 -13.60 -15.97
N LEU A 85 10.74 -14.90 -16.14
CA LEU A 85 11.59 -15.71 -15.27
C LEU A 85 12.85 -16.19 -16.00
N GLN A 86 13.99 -16.08 -15.33
CA GLN A 86 15.27 -16.59 -15.81
C GLN A 86 15.88 -17.54 -14.78
N ARG A 87 16.21 -18.77 -15.19
CA ARG A 87 16.84 -19.75 -14.30
C ARG A 87 18.30 -19.39 -13.98
N PHE A 88 18.70 -19.68 -12.74
CA PHE A 88 20.08 -19.58 -12.29
C PHE A 88 20.44 -20.76 -11.35
N PRO A 89 21.72 -21.18 -11.30
CA PRO A 89 22.18 -22.14 -10.29
C PRO A 89 22.18 -21.51 -8.89
N VAL A 90 21.64 -22.18 -7.87
CA VAL A 90 21.66 -21.67 -6.50
C VAL A 90 23.08 -21.53 -5.92
N SER A 91 24.05 -22.23 -6.49
CA SER A 91 25.48 -22.04 -6.21
C SER A 91 26.07 -20.75 -6.78
N GLN A 92 25.43 -20.17 -7.81
CA GLN A 92 25.86 -18.97 -8.52
C GLN A 92 24.78 -17.89 -8.41
N MET A 93 24.52 -17.47 -7.18
CA MET A 93 23.51 -16.46 -6.87
C MET A 93 23.80 -15.15 -7.64
N PRO A 94 22.84 -14.64 -8.43
CA PRO A 94 23.01 -13.41 -9.20
C PRO A 94 23.31 -12.21 -8.29
N LEU A 95 24.23 -11.36 -8.74
CA LEU A 95 24.55 -10.11 -8.08
C LEU A 95 23.72 -8.97 -8.69
N GLY A 96 22.81 -8.42 -7.90
CA GLY A 96 21.96 -7.30 -8.28
C GLY A 96 20.52 -7.70 -8.64
N PRO A 97 19.68 -6.71 -8.99
CA PRO A 97 18.27 -6.95 -9.24
C PRO A 97 18.04 -7.74 -10.54
N PRO A 98 16.99 -8.59 -10.58
CA PRO A 98 16.58 -9.31 -11.79
C PRO A 98 16.40 -8.39 -12.99
N ARG A 99 16.92 -8.80 -14.15
CA ARG A 99 16.91 -7.98 -15.38
C ARG A 99 15.79 -8.40 -16.32
N SER A 100 15.22 -7.44 -17.03
CA SER A 100 14.29 -7.70 -18.12
C SER A 100 14.95 -8.47 -19.26
N LEU A 101 14.13 -9.23 -20.00
CA LEU A 101 14.62 -9.94 -21.17
C LEU A 101 15.11 -8.96 -22.26
N PRO A 102 16.09 -9.37 -23.09
CA PRO A 102 16.47 -8.60 -24.26
C PRO A 102 15.26 -8.29 -25.14
N LYS A 103 15.21 -7.07 -25.71
CA LYS A 103 14.09 -6.63 -26.55
C LYS A 103 13.76 -7.59 -27.70
N VAL A 104 14.78 -8.23 -28.28
CA VAL A 104 14.61 -9.24 -29.33
C VAL A 104 13.77 -10.43 -28.86
N CYS A 105 13.97 -10.90 -27.62
CA CYS A 105 13.20 -12.00 -27.06
C CYS A 105 11.72 -11.62 -26.90
N ALA A 106 11.43 -10.37 -26.51
CA ALA A 106 10.05 -9.89 -26.41
C ALA A 106 9.38 -9.80 -27.79
N THR A 107 10.10 -9.37 -28.84
CA THR A 107 9.58 -9.32 -30.21
C THR A 107 9.24 -10.72 -30.74
N GLU A 108 10.05 -11.73 -30.42
CA GLU A 108 9.88 -13.12 -30.87
C GLU A 108 8.89 -13.94 -30.03
N GLY A 109 8.16 -13.33 -29.09
CA GLY A 109 7.19 -14.07 -28.28
C GLY A 109 7.76 -14.75 -27.03
N HIS A 110 9.08 -14.72 -26.84
CA HIS A 110 9.76 -15.53 -25.81
C HIS A 110 9.48 -15.04 -24.38
N ASP A 111 9.03 -13.80 -24.19
CA ASP A 111 8.57 -13.29 -22.89
C ASP A 111 7.32 -14.02 -22.38
N VAL A 112 6.50 -14.60 -23.26
CA VAL A 112 5.37 -15.44 -22.87
C VAL A 112 5.88 -16.76 -22.29
N ILE A 113 6.77 -17.44 -23.03
CA ILE A 113 7.37 -18.72 -22.60
C ILE A 113 8.17 -18.53 -21.30
N ALA A 114 8.88 -17.42 -21.19
CA ALA A 114 9.64 -17.05 -20.01
C ALA A 114 8.77 -16.77 -18.78
N SER A 115 7.45 -16.62 -18.91
CA SER A 115 6.56 -16.32 -17.78
C SER A 115 6.19 -17.53 -16.91
N PHE A 116 6.63 -18.73 -17.31
CA PHE A 116 6.35 -19.98 -16.59
C PHE A 116 7.58 -20.45 -15.81
N ILE A 117 7.43 -21.29 -14.78
CA ILE A 117 8.49 -22.23 -14.37
C ILE A 117 8.25 -23.56 -15.09
N ASN A 118 9.27 -24.41 -15.23
CA ASN A 118 9.11 -25.72 -15.84
C ASN A 118 9.68 -26.81 -14.94
N ILE A 119 8.90 -27.87 -14.72
CA ILE A 119 9.28 -29.00 -13.87
C ILE A 119 9.11 -30.31 -14.65
N ASP A 120 10.14 -31.14 -14.67
CA ASP A 120 10.07 -32.46 -15.31
C ASP A 120 9.30 -33.45 -14.43
N THR A 121 8.06 -33.75 -14.80
CA THR A 121 7.19 -34.66 -14.04
C THR A 121 7.50 -36.14 -14.26
N LEU A 122 8.46 -36.47 -15.13
CA LEU A 122 9.00 -37.83 -15.26
C LEU A 122 10.04 -38.10 -14.18
N LEU A 123 10.78 -37.07 -13.76
CA LEU A 123 11.82 -37.15 -12.75
C LEU A 123 11.30 -36.89 -11.33
N TYR A 124 10.36 -35.95 -11.20
CA TYR A 124 9.93 -35.45 -9.90
C TYR A 124 8.46 -35.69 -9.61
N ARG A 125 8.10 -35.82 -8.34
CA ARG A 125 6.71 -36.05 -7.89
C ARG A 125 6.10 -34.88 -7.14
N LYS A 126 6.88 -34.19 -6.32
CA LYS A 126 6.45 -33.05 -5.51
C LYS A 126 7.37 -31.86 -5.66
N ALA A 127 6.79 -30.67 -5.53
CA ALA A 127 7.52 -29.42 -5.51
C ALA A 127 7.06 -28.55 -4.33
N TRP A 128 8.01 -27.95 -3.62
CA TRP A 128 7.75 -26.88 -2.64
C TRP A 128 8.21 -25.57 -3.27
N ILE A 129 7.25 -24.67 -3.52
CA ILE A 129 7.49 -23.43 -4.27
C ILE A 129 7.32 -22.22 -3.35
N ALA A 130 8.31 -21.32 -3.36
CA ALA A 130 8.26 -20.07 -2.62
C ALA A 130 8.74 -18.90 -3.48
N PHE A 131 8.04 -17.76 -3.37
CA PHE A 131 8.48 -16.48 -3.90
C PHE A 131 9.18 -15.67 -2.80
N ALA A 132 10.34 -15.08 -3.09
CA ALA A 132 11.20 -14.35 -2.18
C ALA A 132 11.48 -12.93 -2.68
N ASN A 133 11.59 -11.99 -1.74
CA ASN A 133 11.93 -10.60 -2.04
C ASN A 133 13.38 -10.46 -2.52
N ASP A 134 14.28 -11.12 -1.79
CA ASP A 134 15.73 -11.04 -1.94
C ASP A 134 16.31 -12.44 -2.16
N PRO A 135 17.51 -12.55 -2.73
CA PRO A 135 18.07 -13.85 -3.02
C PRO A 135 18.56 -14.53 -1.73
N TRP A 136 18.21 -15.82 -1.58
CA TRP A 136 18.53 -16.61 -0.40
C TRP A 136 19.98 -17.13 -0.42
N PRO A 137 20.78 -16.83 0.62
CA PRO A 137 22.11 -17.43 0.77
C PRO A 137 22.02 -18.94 1.01
N ARG A 138 23.14 -19.64 0.80
CA ARG A 138 23.22 -21.10 0.92
C ARG A 138 22.72 -21.63 2.27
N ALA A 139 23.05 -20.96 3.36
CA ALA A 139 22.61 -21.35 4.70
C ALA A 139 21.07 -21.30 4.85
N VAL A 140 20.40 -20.33 4.22
CA VAL A 140 18.94 -20.23 4.20
C VAL A 140 18.34 -21.40 3.42
N LEU A 141 18.87 -21.71 2.23
CA LEU A 141 18.44 -22.84 1.42
C LEU A 141 18.62 -24.18 2.16
N ASP A 142 19.76 -24.39 2.82
CA ASP A 142 20.04 -25.61 3.59
C ASP A 142 19.08 -25.75 4.78
N ARG A 143 18.80 -24.64 5.48
CA ARG A 143 17.83 -24.58 6.58
C ARG A 143 16.42 -24.95 6.12
N TYR A 144 15.94 -24.38 4.99
CA TYR A 144 14.62 -24.72 4.47
C TYR A 144 14.54 -26.17 4.01
N ARG A 145 15.56 -26.68 3.31
CA ARG A 145 15.59 -28.08 2.90
C ARG A 145 15.49 -29.02 4.09
N GLN A 146 16.27 -28.78 5.14
CA GLN A 146 16.24 -29.59 6.37
C GLN A 146 14.89 -29.47 7.10
N GLY A 147 14.35 -28.24 7.21
CA GLY A 147 13.06 -28.01 7.84
C GLY A 147 11.92 -28.75 7.14
N ILE A 148 11.86 -28.65 5.81
CA ILE A 148 10.85 -29.35 4.99
C ILE A 148 11.00 -30.88 5.13
N ALA A 149 12.23 -31.41 5.05
CA ALA A 149 12.48 -32.84 5.22
C ALA A 149 12.06 -33.34 6.61
N ASN A 150 12.20 -32.50 7.64
CA ASN A 150 11.79 -32.79 9.02
C ASN A 150 10.31 -32.45 9.29
N SER A 151 9.56 -32.02 8.28
CA SER A 151 8.17 -31.56 8.40
C SER A 151 7.98 -30.45 9.44
N ASP A 152 8.94 -29.54 9.57
CA ASP A 152 8.85 -28.38 10.47
C ASP A 152 7.75 -27.40 10.00
N PRO A 153 6.73 -27.11 10.84
CA PRO A 153 5.63 -26.23 10.46
C PRO A 153 6.04 -24.81 10.08
N GLY A 154 7.14 -24.30 10.68
CA GLY A 154 7.63 -22.95 10.43
C GLY A 154 8.17 -22.78 9.01
N THR A 155 8.93 -23.76 8.54
CA THR A 155 9.46 -23.81 7.17
C THR A 155 8.42 -24.23 6.15
N LEU A 156 7.56 -25.21 6.46
CA LEU A 156 6.49 -25.64 5.55
C LEU A 156 5.53 -24.50 5.21
N ALA A 157 5.14 -23.67 6.19
CA ALA A 157 4.23 -22.54 5.97
C ALA A 157 4.77 -21.47 4.99
N ARG A 158 6.07 -21.50 4.68
CA ARG A 158 6.72 -20.56 3.75
C ARG A 158 6.53 -20.96 2.27
N PHE A 159 6.22 -22.23 2.00
CA PHE A 159 6.14 -22.82 0.67
C PHE A 159 4.71 -23.28 0.35
N VAL A 160 4.37 -23.25 -0.93
CA VAL A 160 3.21 -23.97 -1.46
C VAL A 160 3.69 -25.35 -1.92
N GLU A 161 3.19 -26.41 -1.29
CA GLU A 161 3.43 -27.78 -1.72
C GLU A 161 2.52 -28.12 -2.91
N VAL A 162 3.11 -28.67 -3.95
CA VAL A 162 2.45 -29.03 -5.20
C VAL A 162 2.72 -30.50 -5.50
N ASP A 163 1.65 -31.30 -5.56
CA ASP A 163 1.71 -32.62 -6.17
C ASP A 163 1.72 -32.47 -7.69
N LEU A 164 2.81 -32.90 -8.33
CA LEU A 164 3.03 -32.67 -9.76
C LEU A 164 2.12 -33.53 -10.65
N ASN A 165 1.64 -34.67 -10.14
CA ASN A 165 0.66 -35.48 -10.84
C ASN A 165 -0.70 -34.79 -10.85
N THR A 166 -1.11 -34.20 -9.72
CA THR A 166 -2.31 -33.35 -9.65
C THR A 166 -2.14 -32.09 -10.50
N ALA A 167 -0.99 -31.41 -10.46
CA ALA A 167 -0.76 -30.23 -11.31
C ALA A 167 -0.87 -30.53 -12.81
N ARG A 168 -0.45 -31.73 -13.23
CA ARG A 168 -0.54 -32.18 -14.63
C ARG A 168 -1.97 -32.57 -15.04
N ASN A 169 -2.69 -33.27 -14.17
CA ASN A 169 -3.95 -33.94 -14.52
C ASN A 169 -5.20 -33.24 -13.99
N ASP A 170 -5.11 -32.44 -12.94
CA ASP A 170 -6.22 -31.70 -12.32
C ASP A 170 -5.75 -30.33 -11.78
N PRO A 171 -5.26 -29.44 -12.67
CA PRO A 171 -4.73 -28.13 -12.25
C PRO A 171 -5.79 -27.26 -11.55
N ALA A 172 -7.08 -27.44 -11.85
CA ALA A 172 -8.17 -26.66 -11.24
C ALA A 172 -8.31 -26.90 -9.73
N SER A 173 -7.83 -28.04 -9.21
CA SER A 173 -7.82 -28.33 -7.78
C SER A 173 -6.74 -27.57 -7.00
N LEU A 174 -5.70 -27.07 -7.69
CA LEU A 174 -4.56 -26.37 -7.10
C LEU A 174 -4.56 -24.87 -7.38
N GLY A 175 -5.21 -24.43 -8.45
CA GLY A 175 -5.23 -23.04 -8.89
C GLY A 175 -6.11 -22.86 -10.12
N ILE A 176 -5.72 -21.92 -11.00
CA ILE A 176 -6.46 -21.68 -12.24
C ILE A 176 -6.00 -22.70 -13.29
N ALA A 177 -6.95 -23.41 -13.88
CA ALA A 177 -6.71 -24.25 -15.05
C ALA A 177 -6.74 -23.39 -16.34
N MET A 178 -5.55 -23.12 -16.89
CA MET A 178 -5.37 -22.40 -18.13
C MET A 178 -5.65 -23.32 -19.34
N THR A 179 -6.79 -23.11 -19.98
CA THR A 179 -7.25 -23.90 -21.15
C THR A 179 -7.21 -23.05 -22.42
N ASP A 180 -7.50 -23.62 -23.60
CA ASP A 180 -7.65 -22.84 -24.86
C ASP A 180 -8.98 -22.05 -24.94
N SER A 181 -9.57 -21.73 -23.79
CA SER A 181 -10.76 -20.91 -23.68
C SER A 181 -10.47 -19.42 -23.94
N PHE A 182 -11.52 -18.62 -24.10
CA PHE A 182 -11.37 -17.18 -24.09
C PHE A 182 -10.84 -16.72 -22.72
N ARG A 183 -9.80 -15.88 -22.71
CA ARG A 183 -9.00 -15.49 -21.55
C ARG A 183 -8.14 -16.55 -20.85
N PHE A 184 -8.13 -17.80 -21.31
CA PHE A 184 -7.39 -18.92 -20.70
C PHE A 184 -7.63 -19.04 -19.18
N GLY A 185 -8.82 -18.63 -18.70
CA GLY A 185 -9.13 -18.55 -17.26
C GLY A 185 -8.41 -17.43 -16.48
N LEU A 186 -7.68 -16.54 -17.15
CA LEU A 186 -6.90 -15.46 -16.52
C LEU A 186 -7.64 -14.11 -16.47
N GLU A 187 -8.95 -14.08 -16.70
CA GLU A 187 -9.75 -12.85 -16.63
C GLU A 187 -9.71 -12.15 -15.26
N GLN A 188 -9.42 -12.89 -14.19
CA GLN A 188 -9.26 -12.36 -12.84
C GLN A 188 -7.84 -11.86 -12.55
N VAL A 189 -6.87 -12.10 -13.43
CA VAL A 189 -5.49 -11.62 -13.27
C VAL A 189 -5.35 -10.24 -13.91
N LEU A 190 -4.90 -9.26 -13.11
CA LEU A 190 -4.94 -7.86 -13.50
C LEU A 190 -4.16 -7.56 -14.77
N GLU A 191 -2.97 -8.15 -14.95
CA GLU A 191 -2.13 -7.94 -16.13
C GLU A 191 -2.78 -8.46 -17.43
N PHE A 192 -3.69 -9.45 -17.37
CA PHE A 192 -4.41 -9.98 -18.53
C PHE A 192 -5.77 -9.30 -18.76
N SER A 193 -6.13 -8.33 -17.91
CA SER A 193 -7.38 -7.59 -18.00
C SER A 193 -7.29 -6.38 -18.93
N THR A 194 -8.44 -5.73 -19.17
CA THR A 194 -8.53 -4.45 -19.88
C THR A 194 -8.23 -3.24 -18.98
N PHE A 195 -7.76 -3.47 -17.75
CA PHE A 195 -7.42 -2.40 -16.82
C PHE A 195 -6.24 -1.57 -17.34
N SER A 196 -6.29 -0.25 -17.13
CA SER A 196 -5.26 0.70 -17.58
C SER A 196 -4.39 1.17 -16.41
N SER A 197 -3.06 1.18 -16.60
CA SER A 197 -2.10 1.70 -15.62
C SER A 197 -2.34 3.15 -15.23
N ALA A 198 -2.98 3.96 -16.08
CA ALA A 198 -3.29 5.35 -15.77
C ALA A 198 -4.25 5.50 -14.55
N ARG A 199 -4.85 4.41 -14.09
CA ARG A 199 -5.86 4.37 -13.03
C ARG A 199 -5.35 3.81 -11.70
N PHE A 200 -4.11 3.33 -11.64
CA PHE A 200 -3.53 2.68 -10.46
C PHE A 200 -2.01 2.77 -10.52
N THR A 201 -1.43 3.40 -9.51
CA THR A 201 0.03 3.43 -9.33
C THR A 201 0.42 2.38 -8.30
N SER A 202 1.07 1.33 -8.76
CA SER A 202 1.54 0.20 -7.97
C SER A 202 2.96 0.45 -7.46
N ALA A 203 3.25 0.08 -6.21
CA ALA A 203 4.62 0.08 -5.66
C ALA A 203 5.57 -0.81 -6.49
N HIS A 204 4.99 -1.82 -7.17
CA HIS A 204 5.71 -2.82 -7.95
C HIS A 204 5.57 -2.62 -9.47
N GLY A 205 5.06 -1.46 -9.90
CA GLY A 205 4.74 -1.18 -11.31
C GLY A 205 3.54 -1.98 -11.83
N PHE A 206 3.15 -1.74 -13.10
CA PHE A 206 2.07 -2.47 -13.79
C PHE A 206 2.48 -2.74 -15.24
N TYR A 207 2.50 -4.02 -15.62
CA TYR A 207 2.97 -4.49 -16.92
C TYR A 207 1.87 -5.29 -17.62
N SER A 208 1.04 -4.60 -18.40
CA SER A 208 -0.08 -5.23 -19.09
C SER A 208 0.37 -6.30 -20.09
N ARG A 209 -0.30 -7.46 -20.05
CA ARG A 209 -0.21 -8.57 -21.01
C ARG A 209 -1.38 -8.60 -21.98
N LEU A 210 -2.27 -7.59 -21.96
CA LEU A 210 -3.42 -7.51 -22.86
C LEU A 210 -3.00 -7.58 -24.34
N GLY A 211 -1.91 -6.90 -24.70
CA GLY A 211 -1.36 -6.92 -26.06
C GLY A 211 -0.68 -8.24 -26.46
N ARG A 212 -0.47 -9.16 -25.51
CA ARG A 212 0.21 -10.45 -25.70
C ARG A 212 -0.75 -11.63 -25.72
N TRP A 213 -2.04 -11.33 -25.88
CA TRP A 213 -3.15 -12.29 -25.84
C TRP A 213 -2.96 -13.44 -26.83
N HIS A 214 -2.58 -13.12 -28.08
CA HIS A 214 -2.48 -14.11 -29.14
C HIS A 214 -1.30 -15.05 -28.95
N GLU A 215 -0.14 -14.52 -28.57
CA GLU A 215 1.08 -15.28 -28.29
C GLU A 215 0.89 -16.20 -27.08
N THR A 216 0.24 -15.68 -26.03
CA THR A 216 -0.12 -16.48 -24.84
C THR A 216 -1.07 -17.61 -25.23
N ARG A 217 -2.09 -17.35 -26.05
CA ARG A 217 -3.00 -18.40 -26.56
C ARG A 217 -2.25 -19.53 -27.22
N THR A 218 -1.42 -19.15 -28.17
CA THR A 218 -0.72 -20.08 -29.04
C THR A 218 0.25 -20.91 -28.22
N HIS A 219 0.96 -20.30 -27.27
CA HIS A 219 1.82 -21.03 -26.34
C HIS A 219 1.02 -22.05 -25.51
N VAL A 220 -0.07 -21.62 -24.84
CA VAL A 220 -0.91 -22.51 -24.00
C VAL A 220 -1.44 -23.68 -24.82
N ARG A 221 -2.00 -23.43 -26.00
CA ARG A 221 -2.50 -24.49 -26.90
C ARG A 221 -1.39 -25.46 -27.30
N ASN A 222 -0.26 -24.95 -27.76
CA ASN A 222 0.84 -25.79 -28.24
C ASN A 222 1.36 -26.70 -27.12
N VAL A 223 1.51 -26.19 -25.90
CA VAL A 223 1.94 -27.01 -24.76
C VAL A 223 0.87 -28.05 -24.41
N ILE A 224 -0.41 -27.67 -24.36
CA ILE A 224 -1.50 -28.62 -24.07
C ILE A 224 -1.47 -29.81 -25.05
N GLU A 225 -1.26 -29.54 -26.33
CA GLU A 225 -1.16 -30.57 -27.37
C GLU A 225 0.11 -31.43 -27.22
N GLN A 226 1.27 -30.79 -27.04
CA GLN A 226 2.57 -31.46 -26.95
C GLN A 226 2.71 -32.35 -25.71
N GLU A 227 2.27 -31.84 -24.56
CA GLU A 227 2.38 -32.50 -23.26
C GLU A 227 1.12 -33.34 -22.93
N GLN A 228 0.12 -33.37 -23.81
CA GLN A 228 -1.14 -34.10 -23.59
C GLN A 228 -1.79 -33.73 -22.25
N LEU A 229 -2.10 -32.44 -22.08
CA LEU A 229 -2.65 -31.87 -20.84
C LEU A 229 -4.15 -31.54 -21.02
N PRO A 230 -5.05 -32.55 -20.97
CA PRO A 230 -6.45 -32.37 -21.36
C PRO A 230 -7.20 -31.35 -20.50
N ASN A 231 -6.72 -31.09 -19.27
CA ASN A 231 -7.34 -30.18 -18.31
C ASN A 231 -6.61 -28.82 -18.21
N GLY A 232 -5.68 -28.52 -19.13
CA GLY A 232 -4.98 -27.24 -19.21
C GLY A 232 -3.69 -27.18 -18.39
N LEU A 233 -3.11 -25.98 -18.30
CA LEU A 233 -1.91 -25.66 -17.52
C LEU A 233 -2.28 -25.07 -16.16
N LEU A 234 -1.43 -25.26 -15.15
CA LEU A 234 -1.64 -24.66 -13.84
C LEU A 234 -1.16 -23.20 -13.82
N ALA A 235 -2.02 -22.28 -13.39
CA ALA A 235 -1.59 -21.02 -12.78
C ALA A 235 -1.74 -21.10 -11.27
N LEU A 236 -0.62 -21.03 -10.56
CA LEU A 236 -0.51 -21.21 -9.12
C LEU A 236 -0.28 -19.87 -8.41
N THR A 237 -1.12 -19.58 -7.42
CA THR A 237 -0.95 -18.39 -6.58
C THR A 237 0.04 -18.67 -5.45
N LEU A 238 1.10 -17.86 -5.37
CA LEU A 238 2.08 -17.88 -4.29
C LEU A 238 1.84 -16.73 -3.30
N PRO A 239 2.04 -16.96 -1.98
CA PRO A 239 2.06 -15.89 -1.01
C PRO A 239 3.21 -14.89 -1.27
N ASP A 240 2.90 -13.59 -1.27
CA ASP A 240 3.90 -12.50 -1.26
C ASP A 240 3.61 -11.49 -0.13
N PRO A 241 3.84 -11.87 1.15
CA PRO A 241 3.56 -11.00 2.29
C PRO A 241 4.33 -9.67 2.25
N VAL A 242 5.59 -9.70 1.80
CA VAL A 242 6.43 -8.50 1.70
C VAL A 242 5.87 -7.55 0.65
N GLY A 243 5.55 -8.05 -0.55
CA GLY A 243 4.99 -7.22 -1.61
C GLY A 243 3.62 -6.64 -1.25
N MET A 244 2.79 -7.39 -0.52
CA MET A 244 1.51 -6.92 0.02
C MET A 244 1.70 -5.77 1.01
N VAL A 245 2.63 -5.90 1.96
CA VAL A 245 2.95 -4.86 2.95
C VAL A 245 3.51 -3.60 2.27
N MET A 246 4.44 -3.76 1.32
CA MET A 246 4.99 -2.65 0.55
C MET A 246 3.90 -1.92 -0.25
N GLU A 247 2.99 -2.66 -0.90
CA GLU A 247 1.89 -2.08 -1.67
C GLU A 247 0.93 -1.29 -0.76
N LEU A 248 0.47 -1.89 0.33
CA LEU A 248 -0.39 -1.22 1.31
C LEU A 248 0.26 0.04 1.88
N ASN A 249 1.55 0.00 2.20
CA ASN A 249 2.29 1.15 2.69
C ASN A 249 2.36 2.27 1.63
N ALA A 250 2.68 1.92 0.39
CA ALA A 250 2.74 2.88 -0.71
C ALA A 250 1.38 3.55 -0.96
N GLN A 251 0.28 2.77 -0.96
CA GLN A 251 -1.07 3.32 -1.11
C GLN A 251 -1.43 4.25 0.07
N ARG A 252 -1.12 3.86 1.32
CA ARG A 252 -1.34 4.71 2.50
C ARG A 252 -0.58 6.03 2.40
N THR A 253 0.71 6.00 2.06
CA THR A 253 1.53 7.21 1.91
C THR A 253 1.09 8.05 0.72
N GLY A 254 0.59 7.42 -0.35
CA GLY A 254 -0.01 8.12 -1.49
C GLY A 254 -1.23 8.94 -1.09
N TRP A 255 -2.11 8.40 -0.23
CA TRP A 255 -3.24 9.15 0.31
C TRP A 255 -2.82 10.34 1.18
N VAL A 256 -1.74 10.19 1.96
CA VAL A 256 -1.18 11.29 2.77
C VAL A 256 -0.64 12.40 1.87
N GLN A 257 0.10 12.03 0.82
CA GLN A 257 0.60 12.99 -0.15
C GLN A 257 -0.56 13.70 -0.86
N ALA A 258 -1.60 12.97 -1.28
CA ALA A 258 -2.78 13.54 -1.91
C ALA A 258 -3.50 14.53 -0.97
N LEU A 259 -3.62 14.21 0.33
CA LEU A 259 -4.13 15.14 1.34
C LEU A 259 -3.25 16.40 1.45
N GLN A 260 -1.92 16.26 1.46
CA GLN A 260 -1.02 17.41 1.51
C GLN A 260 -1.15 18.30 0.27
N GLU A 261 -1.25 17.70 -0.92
CA GLU A 261 -1.48 18.40 -2.19
C GLU A 261 -2.84 19.11 -2.19
N TRP A 262 -3.88 18.46 -1.70
CA TRP A 262 -5.19 19.07 -1.49
C TRP A 262 -5.06 20.29 -0.55
N ARG A 263 -4.43 20.15 0.62
CA ARG A 263 -4.22 21.29 1.55
C ARG A 263 -3.39 22.41 0.95
N ALA A 264 -2.46 22.09 0.04
CA ALA A 264 -1.55 23.04 -0.59
C ALA A 264 -2.17 23.82 -1.76
N GLN A 265 -3.39 23.49 -2.19
CA GLN A 265 -4.04 24.22 -3.28
C GLN A 265 -4.20 25.71 -2.90
N PRO A 266 -3.72 26.68 -3.73
CA PRO A 266 -3.52 28.06 -3.29
C PRO A 266 -4.76 28.74 -2.70
N GLN A 267 -5.92 28.59 -3.35
CA GLN A 267 -7.17 29.19 -2.89
C GLN A 267 -7.61 28.59 -1.55
N ARG A 268 -7.63 27.26 -1.45
CA ARG A 268 -8.01 26.55 -0.23
C ARG A 268 -7.08 26.89 0.93
N HIS A 269 -5.77 26.94 0.68
CA HIS A 269 -4.79 27.30 1.68
C HIS A 269 -4.99 28.73 2.19
N PHE A 270 -5.24 29.67 1.28
CA PHE A 270 -5.54 31.06 1.62
C PHE A 270 -6.83 31.19 2.43
N GLU A 271 -7.92 30.51 2.04
CA GLU A 271 -9.20 30.54 2.74
C GLU A 271 -9.09 29.92 4.14
N TYR A 272 -8.39 28.78 4.26
CA TYR A 272 -8.13 28.15 5.56
C TYR A 272 -7.31 29.05 6.47
N PHE A 273 -6.18 29.58 5.98
CA PHE A 273 -5.36 30.51 6.77
C PHE A 273 -6.17 31.74 7.21
N THR A 274 -6.99 32.30 6.31
CA THR A 274 -7.86 33.44 6.61
C THR A 274 -8.90 33.08 7.68
N SER A 275 -9.54 31.91 7.58
CA SER A 275 -10.49 31.42 8.59
C SER A 275 -9.84 31.32 9.97
N GLN A 276 -8.65 30.72 10.05
CA GLN A 276 -7.91 30.57 11.31
C GLN A 276 -7.44 31.92 11.86
N ALA A 277 -6.97 32.83 11.00
CA ALA A 277 -6.57 34.17 11.42
C ALA A 277 -7.76 34.97 11.98
N LEU A 278 -8.93 34.88 11.36
CA LEU A 278 -10.15 35.53 11.85
C LEU A 278 -10.58 34.97 13.22
N LEU A 279 -10.53 33.65 13.43
CA LEU A 279 -10.78 33.05 14.74
C LEU A 279 -9.78 33.55 15.79
N GLY A 280 -8.49 33.58 15.47
CA GLY A 280 -7.46 34.10 16.36
C GLY A 280 -7.67 35.58 16.72
N ILE A 281 -8.09 36.42 15.75
CA ILE A 281 -8.43 37.83 16.02
C ILE A 281 -9.65 37.93 16.96
N ARG A 282 -10.67 37.09 16.78
CA ARG A 282 -11.84 37.05 17.68
C ARG A 282 -11.45 36.66 19.09
N GLU A 283 -10.65 35.62 19.25
CA GLU A 283 -10.14 35.18 20.56
C GLU A 283 -9.32 36.26 21.24
N LEU A 284 -8.43 36.92 20.49
CA LEU A 284 -7.64 38.05 20.98
C LEU A 284 -8.53 39.21 21.44
N HIS A 285 -9.52 39.61 20.62
CA HIS A 285 -10.47 40.64 20.98
C HIS A 285 -11.28 40.28 22.22
N ALA A 286 -11.69 39.02 22.36
CA ALA A 286 -12.42 38.54 23.53
C ALA A 286 -11.57 38.61 24.80
N ALA A 287 -10.30 38.22 24.71
CA ALA A 287 -9.33 38.32 25.82
C ALA A 287 -9.05 39.78 26.21
N MET A 288 -8.83 40.66 25.22
CA MET A 288 -8.63 42.09 25.47
C MET A 288 -9.86 42.75 26.10
N ALA A 289 -11.06 42.41 25.64
CA ALA A 289 -12.31 42.90 26.20
C ALA A 289 -12.53 42.44 27.65
N ALA A 290 -12.08 41.23 28.01
CA ALA A 290 -12.10 40.75 29.39
C ALA A 290 -11.20 41.60 30.29
N VAL A 291 -9.94 41.82 29.89
CA VAL A 291 -8.98 42.64 30.64
C VAL A 291 -9.49 44.08 30.81
N GLN A 292 -9.89 44.72 29.70
CA GLN A 292 -10.38 46.09 29.73
C GLN A 292 -11.69 46.24 30.51
N GLY A 293 -12.58 45.24 30.46
CA GLY A 293 -13.83 45.26 31.20
C GLY A 293 -13.60 45.24 32.72
N ALA A 294 -12.67 44.42 33.18
CA ALA A 294 -12.25 44.37 34.58
C ALA A 294 -11.56 45.68 35.01
N GLU A 295 -10.65 46.22 34.20
CA GLU A 295 -10.01 47.51 34.48
C GLU A 295 -11.03 48.66 34.54
N ASP A 296 -12.02 48.68 33.65
CA ASP A 296 -13.10 49.68 33.64
C ASP A 296 -13.96 49.59 34.89
N ALA A 297 -14.34 48.38 35.31
CA ALA A 297 -15.12 48.18 36.55
C ALA A 297 -14.35 48.68 37.77
N GLN A 298 -13.05 48.39 37.86
CA GLN A 298 -12.18 48.92 38.92
C GLN A 298 -12.01 50.44 38.87
N ARG A 299 -11.96 51.03 37.67
CA ARG A 299 -11.92 52.50 37.51
C ARG A 299 -13.22 53.14 37.98
N GLU A 300 -14.36 52.56 37.60
CA GLU A 300 -15.68 53.05 37.97
C GLU A 300 -15.92 52.96 39.48
N ALA A 301 -15.55 51.83 40.11
CA ALA A 301 -15.61 51.67 41.56
C ALA A 301 -14.80 52.74 42.30
N ARG A 302 -13.57 53.00 41.86
CA ARG A 302 -12.71 54.06 42.42
C ARG A 302 -13.29 55.47 42.22
N GLN A 303 -13.91 55.74 41.08
CA GLN A 303 -14.56 57.02 40.83
C GLN A 303 -15.78 57.24 41.72
N ILE A 304 -16.60 56.20 41.94
CA ILE A 304 -17.75 56.27 42.84
C ILE A 304 -17.32 56.43 44.29
N GLU A 305 -16.28 55.72 44.72
CA GLU A 305 -15.67 55.91 46.05
C GLU A 305 -15.20 57.36 46.24
N GLN A 306 -14.42 57.90 45.29
CA GLN A 306 -13.97 59.30 45.33
C GLN A 306 -15.11 60.32 45.31
N TRP A 307 -16.19 60.05 44.56
CA TRP A 307 -17.38 60.90 44.55
C TRP A 307 -18.07 60.89 45.91
N ASN A 308 -18.25 59.71 46.50
CA ASN A 308 -18.91 59.52 47.78
C ASN A 308 -18.12 60.10 48.95
N ASP A 309 -16.80 60.18 48.84
CA ASP A 309 -15.92 60.86 49.80
C ASP A 309 -15.92 62.39 49.65
N SER A 310 -16.54 62.94 48.60
CA SER A 310 -16.57 64.38 48.36
C SER A 310 -17.64 65.11 49.20
N PRO A 311 -17.48 66.40 49.51
CA PRO A 311 -18.49 67.19 50.23
C PRO A 311 -19.86 67.27 49.53
N ILE A 312 -19.93 66.95 48.23
CA ILE A 312 -21.15 66.98 47.41
C ILE A 312 -22.00 65.72 47.66
N ALA A 313 -21.39 64.61 48.08
CA ALA A 313 -22.07 63.33 48.31
C ALA A 313 -23.18 63.41 49.35
N ALA A 314 -23.10 64.34 50.30
CA ALA A 314 -24.13 64.59 51.30
C ALA A 314 -25.52 64.92 50.70
N LYS A 315 -25.57 65.33 49.42
CA LYS A 315 -26.82 65.61 48.69
C LYS A 315 -27.15 64.59 47.60
N ALA A 316 -26.18 63.77 47.17
CA ALA A 316 -26.34 62.81 46.07
C ALA A 316 -25.32 61.67 46.17
N TYR A 317 -25.55 60.75 47.11
CA TYR A 317 -24.74 59.55 47.30
C TYR A 317 -24.99 58.52 46.18
N LEU A 318 -23.93 57.91 45.66
CA LEU A 318 -24.00 56.87 44.64
C LEU A 318 -23.82 55.47 45.26
N PRO A 319 -24.63 54.47 44.90
CA PRO A 319 -24.43 53.10 45.38
C PRO A 319 -23.03 52.54 45.03
N PRO A 320 -22.39 51.75 45.91
CA PRO A 320 -21.13 51.07 45.59
C PRO A 320 -21.26 50.17 44.37
N VAL A 321 -20.20 50.11 43.55
CA VAL A 321 -20.14 49.24 42.38
C VAL A 321 -19.84 47.81 42.81
N ASP A 322 -20.68 46.87 42.41
CA ASP A 322 -20.31 45.45 42.39
C ASP A 322 -19.32 45.23 41.25
N ILE A 323 -18.02 45.14 41.60
CA ILE A 323 -16.93 45.09 40.63
C ILE A 323 -17.06 43.87 39.72
N ASP A 324 -17.45 42.72 40.26
CA ASP A 324 -17.52 41.47 39.49
C ASP A 324 -18.69 41.54 38.50
N ALA A 325 -19.88 41.93 38.97
CA ALA A 325 -21.04 42.10 38.10
C ALA A 325 -20.82 43.20 37.04
N GLN A 326 -20.11 44.28 37.40
CA GLN A 326 -19.82 45.37 36.48
C GLN A 326 -18.72 44.98 35.47
N ALA A 327 -17.72 44.20 35.88
CA ALA A 327 -16.70 43.66 34.99
C ALA A 327 -17.34 42.74 33.94
N GLU A 328 -18.22 41.83 34.34
CA GLU A 328 -18.95 40.96 33.42
C GLU A 328 -19.75 41.76 32.38
N ARG A 329 -20.50 42.78 32.81
CA ARG A 329 -21.26 43.67 31.91
C ARG A 329 -20.36 44.42 30.94
N ASN A 330 -19.27 45.01 31.45
CA ASN A 330 -18.32 45.76 30.65
C ASN A 330 -17.61 44.87 29.63
N THR A 331 -17.21 43.66 30.03
CA THR A 331 -16.63 42.65 29.16
C THR A 331 -17.62 42.23 28.09
N ALA A 332 -18.86 41.89 28.44
CA ALA A 332 -19.88 41.48 27.48
C ALA A 332 -20.14 42.57 26.42
N ARG A 333 -20.28 43.84 26.86
CA ARG A 333 -20.44 44.98 25.95
C ARG A 333 -19.25 45.13 25.02
N LYS A 334 -18.02 45.16 25.55
CA LYS A 334 -16.81 45.30 24.73
C LYS A 334 -16.60 44.13 23.76
N GLN A 335 -16.95 42.91 24.17
CA GLN A 335 -16.91 41.74 23.30
C GLN A 335 -17.94 41.85 22.17
N GLN A 336 -19.13 42.39 22.45
CA GLN A 336 -20.13 42.67 21.42
C GLN A 336 -19.63 43.76 20.46
N ASP A 337 -19.17 44.91 20.96
CA ASP A 337 -18.62 46.00 20.13
C ASP A 337 -17.44 45.54 19.26
N ALA A 338 -16.60 44.64 19.78
CA ALA A 338 -15.47 44.09 19.04
C ALA A 338 -15.90 43.07 17.98
N ARG A 339 -16.99 42.32 18.22
CA ARG A 339 -17.58 41.41 17.23
C ARG A 339 -18.25 42.18 16.11
N GLU A 340 -19.10 43.14 16.43
CA GLU A 340 -19.82 43.97 15.43
C GLU A 340 -18.83 44.65 14.48
N ARG A 341 -17.77 45.30 15.01
CA ARG A 341 -16.72 45.91 14.19
C ARG A 341 -15.94 44.94 13.30
N LEU A 342 -15.82 43.68 13.71
CA LEU A 342 -15.15 42.66 12.91
C LEU A 342 -16.08 42.17 11.79
N GLU A 343 -17.35 41.90 12.13
CA GLU A 343 -18.40 41.44 11.21
C GLU A 343 -18.78 42.51 10.15
N GLU A 344 -18.42 43.79 10.35
CA GLU A 344 -18.43 44.81 9.28
C GLU A 344 -17.47 44.50 8.12
N ARG A 345 -16.42 43.69 8.36
CA ARG A 345 -15.31 43.48 7.41
C ARG A 345 -15.25 42.07 6.83
N TYR A 346 -15.97 41.10 7.41
CA TYR A 346 -16.04 39.74 6.89
C TYR A 346 -17.37 39.08 7.27
N ASP A 347 -17.76 38.06 6.49
CA ASP A 347 -18.95 37.25 6.75
C ASP A 347 -18.59 36.03 7.60
N GLU A 348 -19.03 36.04 8.86
CA GLU A 348 -18.82 34.95 9.79
C GLU A 348 -19.56 33.66 9.39
N SER A 349 -20.73 33.78 8.77
CA SER A 349 -21.50 32.62 8.32
C SER A 349 -20.79 31.94 7.15
N ALA A 350 -20.27 32.73 6.20
CA ALA A 350 -19.48 32.21 5.09
C ALA A 350 -18.18 31.55 5.55
N ARG A 351 -17.45 32.17 6.49
CA ARG A 351 -16.25 31.58 7.10
C ARG A 351 -16.57 30.26 7.81
N ALA A 352 -17.61 30.23 8.62
CA ALA A 352 -18.03 29.03 9.36
C ALA A 352 -18.46 27.89 8.40
N ALA A 353 -19.18 28.22 7.33
CA ALA A 353 -19.55 27.25 6.30
C ALA A 353 -18.32 26.66 5.60
N PHE A 354 -17.38 27.51 5.15
CA PHE A 354 -16.11 27.06 4.59
C PHE A 354 -15.35 26.14 5.57
N GLN A 355 -15.24 26.52 6.84
CA GLN A 355 -14.54 25.72 7.85
C GLN A 355 -15.19 24.34 8.02
N ALA A 356 -16.53 24.29 8.09
CA ALA A 356 -17.27 23.04 8.20
C ALA A 356 -17.08 22.12 6.99
N ASP A 357 -17.03 22.68 5.78
CA ASP A 357 -16.74 21.95 4.55
C ASP A 357 -15.30 21.43 4.52
N TYR A 358 -14.34 22.29 4.87
CA TYR A 358 -12.93 21.92 4.97
C TYR A 358 -12.72 20.78 5.98
N ASP A 359 -13.29 20.88 7.18
CA ASP A 359 -13.13 19.88 8.23
C ASP A 359 -13.81 18.56 7.88
N ARG A 360 -14.95 18.61 7.18
CA ARG A 360 -15.63 17.42 6.67
C ARG A 360 -14.76 16.71 5.64
N GLU A 361 -14.24 17.44 4.66
CA GLU A 361 -13.39 16.84 3.64
C GLU A 361 -12.06 16.35 4.22
N LEU A 362 -11.53 17.03 5.23
CA LEU A 362 -10.35 16.57 5.94
C LEU A 362 -10.58 15.22 6.65
N LYS A 363 -11.75 15.02 7.26
CA LYS A 363 -12.14 13.73 7.84
C LYS A 363 -12.29 12.64 6.78
N ASN A 364 -12.79 12.99 5.59
CA ASN A 364 -12.87 12.07 4.45
C ASN A 364 -11.48 11.57 4.02
N TRP A 365 -10.51 12.49 3.89
CA TRP A 365 -9.11 12.12 3.60
C TRP A 365 -8.51 11.23 4.69
N GLN A 366 -8.68 11.60 5.96
CA GLN A 366 -8.17 10.82 7.08
C GLN A 366 -8.79 9.42 7.11
N SER A 367 -10.09 9.28 6.84
CA SER A 367 -10.75 7.98 6.75
C SER A 367 -10.12 7.07 5.70
N MET A 368 -9.74 7.60 4.53
CA MET A 368 -9.03 6.81 3.51
C MET A 368 -7.63 6.38 3.97
N ILE A 369 -6.88 7.28 4.61
CA ILE A 369 -5.55 6.98 5.17
C ILE A 369 -5.65 5.90 6.24
N ASP A 370 -6.61 6.03 7.17
CA ASP A 370 -6.80 5.12 8.29
C ASP A 370 -7.26 3.74 7.81
N GLN A 371 -8.18 3.66 6.84
CA GLN A 371 -8.64 2.38 6.29
C GLN A 371 -7.49 1.57 5.68
N VAL A 372 -6.62 2.22 4.90
CA VAL A 372 -5.44 1.55 4.31
C VAL A 372 -4.37 1.29 5.39
N GLY A 373 -4.21 2.21 6.34
CA GLY A 373 -3.29 2.08 7.48
C GLY A 373 -3.61 0.89 8.37
N ASP A 374 -4.89 0.65 8.66
CA ASP A 374 -5.37 -0.52 9.39
C ASP A 374 -5.05 -1.81 8.64
N LEU A 375 -5.29 -1.86 7.33
CA LEU A 375 -4.95 -3.03 6.50
C LEU A 375 -3.44 -3.27 6.47
N TYR A 376 -2.65 -2.22 6.29
CA TYR A 376 -1.19 -2.26 6.37
C TYR A 376 -0.72 -2.86 7.70
N ALA A 377 -1.19 -2.32 8.83
CA ALA A 377 -0.81 -2.78 10.16
C ALA A 377 -1.18 -4.25 10.40
N ARG A 378 -2.39 -4.66 9.97
CA ARG A 378 -2.84 -6.06 10.07
C ARG A 378 -1.95 -7.00 9.26
N HIS A 379 -1.59 -6.63 8.02
CA HIS A 379 -0.74 -7.47 7.17
C HIS A 379 0.72 -7.50 7.64
N TYR A 380 1.25 -6.38 8.13
CA TYR A 380 2.58 -6.30 8.74
C TYR A 380 2.68 -7.20 9.98
N ALA A 381 1.61 -7.29 10.78
CA ALA A 381 1.56 -8.15 11.96
C ALA A 381 1.32 -9.64 11.65
N LYS A 382 1.03 -10.03 10.40
CA LYS A 382 0.78 -11.43 10.05
C LYS A 382 2.04 -12.27 10.26
N ARG A 383 1.85 -13.49 10.79
CA ARG A 383 2.92 -14.48 10.97
C ARG A 383 3.72 -14.74 9.68
N ALA A 384 3.05 -14.77 8.52
CA ALA A 384 3.71 -15.00 7.24
C ALA A 384 4.76 -13.91 6.90
N PHE A 385 4.48 -12.64 7.24
CA PHE A 385 5.47 -11.57 7.08
C PHE A 385 6.62 -11.72 8.07
N GLN A 386 6.30 -11.99 9.34
CA GLN A 386 7.32 -12.20 10.39
C GLN A 386 8.26 -13.37 10.08
N GLN A 387 7.73 -14.49 9.56
CA GLN A 387 8.51 -15.65 9.17
C GLN A 387 9.57 -15.33 8.12
N ILE A 388 9.28 -14.42 7.19
CA ILE A 388 10.27 -13.96 6.21
C ILE A 388 11.43 -13.27 6.92
N GLY A 389 11.15 -12.34 7.84
CA GLY A 389 12.19 -11.68 8.63
C GLY A 389 13.07 -12.65 9.44
N TYR A 390 12.50 -13.75 9.93
CA TYR A 390 13.24 -14.75 10.71
C TYR A 390 14.02 -15.78 9.87
N TYR A 391 13.50 -16.16 8.70
CA TYR A 391 13.97 -17.34 7.97
C TYR A 391 14.49 -17.08 6.55
N ASP A 392 14.14 -15.97 5.90
CA ASP A 392 14.64 -15.67 4.53
C ASP A 392 16.06 -15.07 4.56
N TYR A 393 16.56 -14.68 5.75
CA TYR A 393 17.85 -14.00 5.91
C TYR A 393 18.81 -14.75 6.85
N ASP A 394 20.10 -14.45 6.70
CA ASP A 394 21.21 -15.01 7.49
C ASP A 394 22.08 -13.88 8.06
N ALA A 395 22.08 -13.73 9.38
CA ALA A 395 22.83 -12.70 10.09
C ALA A 395 24.37 -12.84 9.95
N THR A 396 24.86 -14.00 9.51
CA THR A 396 26.29 -14.23 9.28
C THR A 396 26.75 -13.80 7.88
N SER A 397 25.81 -13.51 6.97
CA SER A 397 26.08 -13.04 5.62
C SER A 397 25.86 -11.53 5.52
N PRO A 398 26.92 -10.70 5.34
CA PRO A 398 26.77 -9.25 5.26
C PRO A 398 25.80 -8.79 4.16
N VAL A 399 25.84 -9.48 3.02
CA VAL A 399 24.93 -9.22 1.89
C VAL A 399 23.48 -9.53 2.27
N SER A 400 23.24 -10.63 2.99
CA SER A 400 21.88 -10.98 3.45
C SER A 400 21.36 -9.98 4.49
N VAL A 401 22.22 -9.48 5.38
CA VAL A 401 21.88 -8.42 6.34
C VAL A 401 21.52 -7.12 5.62
N GLU A 402 22.28 -6.73 4.59
CA GLU A 402 21.97 -5.56 3.77
C GLU A 402 20.58 -5.70 3.13
N TYR A 403 20.28 -6.84 2.51
CA TYR A 403 18.97 -7.10 1.92
C TYR A 403 17.83 -7.04 2.95
N PHE A 404 18.03 -7.62 4.15
CA PHE A 404 17.05 -7.52 5.23
C PHE A 404 16.75 -6.06 5.60
N ILE A 405 17.80 -5.25 5.76
CA ILE A 405 17.65 -3.82 6.09
C ILE A 405 16.89 -3.08 4.97
N GLN A 406 17.24 -3.33 3.70
CA GLN A 406 16.58 -2.71 2.56
C GLN A 406 15.10 -3.10 2.46
N MET A 407 14.78 -4.38 2.63
CA MET A 407 13.41 -4.88 2.64
C MET A 407 12.60 -4.22 3.75
N MET A 408 13.12 -4.20 4.98
CA MET A 408 12.45 -3.58 6.12
C MET A 408 12.28 -2.06 5.92
N ALA A 409 13.29 -1.38 5.40
CA ALA A 409 13.24 0.05 5.10
C ALA A 409 12.14 0.36 4.07
N ALA A 410 12.01 -0.44 3.01
CA ALA A 410 10.96 -0.28 2.01
C ALA A 410 9.56 -0.56 2.60
N CYS A 411 9.40 -1.55 3.47
CA CYS A 411 8.14 -1.81 4.17
C CYS A 411 7.74 -0.67 5.13
N LEU A 412 8.71 0.08 5.68
CA LEU A 412 8.50 1.15 6.66
C LEU A 412 8.60 2.56 6.06
N ALA A 413 8.81 2.69 4.75
CA ALA A 413 9.00 3.96 4.07
C ALA A 413 7.84 4.94 4.33
N GLY A 414 8.14 6.23 4.46
CA GLY A 414 7.14 7.27 4.74
C GLY A 414 6.73 7.39 6.22
N GLY A 415 7.12 6.46 7.09
CA GLY A 415 7.00 6.61 8.54
C GLY A 415 5.56 6.57 9.08
N PRO A 416 5.35 6.93 10.36
CA PRO A 416 4.02 6.99 10.95
C PRO A 416 3.20 8.10 10.28
N THR A 417 1.90 7.86 10.10
CA THR A 417 0.96 8.86 9.62
C THR A 417 0.29 9.56 10.80
N GLU A 418 0.10 10.87 10.68
CA GLU A 418 -0.58 11.65 11.70
C GLU A 418 -2.04 11.21 11.84
N THR A 419 -2.55 11.23 13.07
CA THR A 419 -3.98 11.21 13.36
C THR A 419 -4.46 12.64 13.46
N LEU A 420 -5.64 12.95 12.92
CA LEU A 420 -6.26 14.25 13.18
C LEU A 420 -6.46 14.44 14.70
N PRO A 421 -6.17 15.65 15.24
CA PRO A 421 -6.40 15.97 16.64
C PRO A 421 -7.86 15.85 17.08
#